data_AF-A0A6A7VV06-F1
#
_entry.id   AF-A0A6A7VV06-F1
#
_cell.length_a   1.000
_cell.length_b   1.000
_cell.length_c   1.000
_cell.angle_alpha   90.00
_cell.angle_beta   90.00
_cell.angle_gamma   90.00
#
_symmetry.space_group_name_H-M   'P 1'
#
loop_
_entity.id
_entity.type
_entity.pdbx_description
1 polymer ?
#
loop_
_entity_poly.entity_id
_entity_poly.type
_entity_poly.pdbx_seq_one_letter_code
_entity_poly.pdbx_strand_id
1 'polypeptide(L)'
;MEKGKKIPPQEASRTNPVAKPEDTKGGINNKVSSGLIGKKLAEQAEENEEMPMHHLIADKDYPSGIREWMITSPSDLKYPTLVVAAAMLSVYLTRVRIQYVYDNQGEKSAIVLQVIVEGEQSSGKSFARYIMRTLMKPFIERDSKMRAKEQEYAALKRRQGKKDGKLPPEPKTDITILPETVSLTMFIKRCDAAVKLYGAPKTLFEFADEISAIVHSAKRQFADLSQVIKTAYDLGSVYGQDFMSESSYSAMVDALLSFVFCGTQSAVSRYMNKAAIEGGAVTRTILCPLISHLGDNPPQFQALTDTQRNELENTLDKLFGLCYEEDGKFHQEIEEDMSWLYKTVVKWCNDCRQQVVKTMSKSMDVFYKRSSVSAFRIAALMQVLYKVEGKKSEKEIRKLVRQTYLACADRILQNMLQRWGKAFEQISAEGEGEPYHTVDYFSELPQEFSYQFLEEFLKQKELKTPARNMVCNWRRWGWLEKPAKGEDRKVLRKTQQKGTIGDGNIKKDN
;
A
#
# COMPACT_ATOMS: atom_id res chain seq x y z
N MET A 1 -15.38 24.01 -70.47
CA MET A 1 -13.96 23.64 -70.57
C MET A 1 -13.68 22.50 -69.59
N GLU A 2 -13.24 21.40 -70.18
CA GLU A 2 -12.60 20.16 -69.70
C GLU A 2 -12.59 19.68 -68.23
N LYS A 3 -12.92 18.37 -68.16
CA LYS A 3 -12.26 17.23 -67.47
C LYS A 3 -12.62 16.91 -66.01
N GLY A 4 -13.38 15.82 -65.90
CA GLY A 4 -13.62 15.07 -64.67
C GLY A 4 -12.47 14.13 -64.29
N LYS A 5 -12.37 13.86 -62.99
CA LYS A 5 -11.63 12.74 -62.40
C LYS A 5 -12.61 11.89 -61.60
N LYS A 6 -12.81 10.64 -62.05
CA LYS A 6 -13.40 9.54 -61.28
C LYS A 6 -12.26 8.74 -60.64
N ILE A 7 -12.45 8.40 -59.37
CA ILE A 7 -11.64 7.44 -58.61
C ILE A 7 -12.21 6.04 -58.85
N PRO A 8 -11.37 5.01 -59.05
CA PRO A 8 -11.69 3.63 -58.68
C PRO A 8 -10.63 2.99 -57.75
N PRO A 9 -10.93 1.81 -57.16
CA PRO A 9 -10.55 1.43 -55.80
C PRO A 9 -9.28 0.57 -55.67
N GLN A 10 -8.83 0.41 -54.42
CA GLN A 10 -7.76 -0.47 -53.96
C GLN A 10 -8.05 -1.95 -54.26
N GLU A 11 -7.08 -2.61 -54.88
CA GLU A 11 -6.95 -4.07 -54.93
C GLU A 11 -5.72 -4.55 -54.17
N ALA A 12 -5.86 -5.73 -53.58
CA ALA A 12 -4.89 -6.44 -52.78
C ALA A 12 -3.82 -7.14 -53.62
N SER A 13 -2.59 -7.21 -53.09
CA SER A 13 -1.55 -8.23 -53.36
C SER A 13 -0.31 -7.87 -52.52
N ARG A 14 0.66 -8.72 -52.20
CA ARG A 14 0.88 -10.17 -52.13
C ARG A 14 2.21 -10.32 -51.36
N THR A 15 2.37 -11.39 -50.61
CA THR A 15 3.63 -11.82 -49.96
C THR A 15 4.76 -12.12 -50.96
N ASN A 16 6.03 -11.94 -50.56
CA ASN A 16 7.15 -12.81 -50.94
C ASN A 16 8.40 -12.61 -50.03
N PRO A 17 9.36 -13.58 -49.98
CA PRO A 17 10.14 -13.88 -48.77
C PRO A 17 11.69 -13.89 -48.93
N VAL A 18 12.36 -14.11 -47.79
CA VAL A 18 13.74 -14.62 -47.52
C VAL A 18 14.96 -13.73 -47.83
N ALA A 19 15.77 -13.49 -46.80
CA ALA A 19 17.23 -13.47 -46.88
C ALA A 19 17.84 -14.11 -45.61
N LYS A 20 18.74 -15.09 -45.78
CA LYS A 20 19.57 -15.71 -44.73
C LYS A 20 20.79 -14.83 -44.43
N PRO A 21 21.36 -14.84 -43.22
CA PRO A 21 22.74 -14.44 -43.00
C PRO A 21 23.69 -15.64 -42.91
N GLU A 22 24.90 -15.40 -43.41
CA GLU A 22 26.02 -16.32 -43.61
C GLU A 22 26.82 -16.62 -42.34
N ASP A 23 27.52 -17.75 -42.39
CA ASP A 23 28.51 -18.26 -41.44
C ASP A 23 29.70 -17.31 -41.25
N THR A 24 30.12 -17.10 -40.01
CA THR A 24 31.52 -16.78 -39.69
C THR A 24 31.99 -17.55 -38.47
N LYS A 25 32.93 -18.46 -38.72
CA LYS A 25 33.66 -19.25 -37.72
C LYS A 25 34.74 -18.38 -37.08
N GLY A 26 34.78 -18.37 -35.76
CA GLY A 26 35.90 -17.86 -34.94
C GLY A 26 35.76 -18.40 -33.53
N GLY A 27 36.38 -19.56 -33.26
CA GLY A 27 36.30 -20.24 -31.97
C GLY A 27 37.29 -19.68 -30.95
N ILE A 28 36.85 -19.57 -29.69
CA ILE A 28 37.70 -19.68 -28.51
C ILE A 28 36.98 -20.58 -27.50
N ASN A 29 37.60 -21.73 -27.21
CA ASN A 29 37.22 -22.66 -26.17
C ASN A 29 37.33 -22.01 -24.79
N ASN A 30 36.28 -22.10 -23.98
CA ASN A 30 36.44 -22.16 -22.53
C ASN A 30 35.31 -23.01 -21.92
N LYS A 31 35.61 -24.29 -21.70
CA LYS A 31 34.90 -25.13 -20.71
C LYS A 31 35.22 -24.54 -19.34
N VAL A 32 34.26 -23.85 -18.71
CA VAL A 32 34.33 -23.52 -17.28
C VAL A 32 33.07 -24.03 -16.59
N SER A 33 33.33 -24.83 -15.56
CA SER A 33 32.40 -25.56 -14.71
C SER A 33 31.26 -24.69 -14.17
N SER A 34 30.05 -24.87 -14.71
CA SER A 34 28.80 -24.29 -14.19
C SER A 34 28.22 -25.06 -12.99
N GLY A 35 28.86 -26.15 -12.56
CA GLY A 35 28.34 -27.04 -11.51
C GLY A 35 28.76 -26.71 -10.08
N LEU A 36 29.76 -25.83 -9.87
CA LEU A 36 30.29 -25.54 -8.52
C LEU A 36 29.94 -24.15 -7.96
N ILE A 37 29.59 -23.19 -8.82
CA ILE A 37 29.27 -21.82 -8.37
C ILE A 37 27.85 -21.75 -7.76
N GLY A 38 26.92 -22.58 -8.24
CA GLY A 38 25.56 -22.68 -7.69
C GLY A 38 25.47 -23.32 -6.30
N LYS A 39 26.41 -24.18 -5.92
CA LYS A 39 26.44 -24.79 -4.57
C LYS A 39 27.06 -23.87 -3.53
N LYS A 40 28.07 -23.08 -3.90
CA LYS A 40 28.75 -22.16 -2.95
C LYS A 40 27.93 -20.94 -2.56
N LEU A 41 26.98 -20.51 -3.41
CA LEU A 41 26.00 -19.48 -3.07
C LEU A 41 24.86 -20.01 -2.18
N ALA A 42 24.65 -21.33 -2.12
CA ALA A 42 23.68 -21.96 -1.22
C ALA A 42 24.28 -22.28 0.17
N GLU A 43 25.60 -22.47 0.27
CA GLU A 43 26.30 -22.81 1.52
C GLU A 43 26.79 -21.58 2.34
N GLN A 44 26.53 -20.35 1.86
CA GLN A 44 26.77 -19.10 2.62
C GLN A 44 25.48 -18.36 3.00
N ALA A 45 24.32 -19.02 2.89
CA ALA A 45 23.17 -18.66 3.71
C ALA A 45 23.50 -19.14 5.12
N GLU A 46 24.03 -18.22 5.94
CA GLU A 46 24.09 -18.37 7.40
C GLU A 46 22.79 -18.99 7.90
N GLU A 47 22.89 -19.85 8.93
CA GLU A 47 21.79 -20.41 9.70
C GLU A 47 20.91 -19.28 10.27
N ASN A 48 20.09 -18.67 9.43
CA ASN A 48 18.91 -17.97 9.85
C ASN A 48 17.94 -19.09 10.24
N GLU A 49 17.73 -19.30 11.53
CA GLU A 49 16.56 -20.05 12.02
C GLU A 49 15.32 -19.36 11.44
N GLU A 50 14.86 -19.79 10.26
CA GLU A 50 13.59 -19.35 9.70
C GLU A 50 12.52 -19.65 10.73
N MET A 51 11.74 -18.62 11.11
CA MET A 51 10.66 -18.80 12.06
C MET A 51 9.78 -19.97 11.61
N PRO A 52 9.49 -20.95 12.48
CA PRO A 52 8.66 -22.08 12.11
C PRO A 52 7.30 -21.57 11.65
N MET A 53 7.01 -21.78 10.36
CA MET A 53 5.81 -21.28 9.70
C MET A 53 4.62 -22.19 10.01
N HIS A 54 3.52 -21.62 10.50
CA HIS A 54 2.29 -22.38 10.68
C HIS A 54 1.72 -22.83 9.32
N HIS A 55 1.26 -24.07 9.25
CA HIS A 55 0.63 -24.60 8.04
C HIS A 55 -0.78 -24.04 7.86
N LEU A 56 -1.17 -23.81 6.60
CA LEU A 56 -2.56 -23.58 6.22
C LEU A 56 -3.42 -24.77 6.67
N ILE A 57 -4.71 -24.52 6.90
CA ILE A 57 -5.67 -25.61 7.17
C ILE A 57 -5.85 -26.45 5.90
N ALA A 58 -6.38 -27.67 6.03
CA ALA A 58 -6.64 -28.51 4.87
C ALA A 58 -7.69 -27.87 3.95
N ASP A 59 -7.52 -28.03 2.63
CA ASP A 59 -8.38 -27.39 1.62
C ASP A 59 -9.88 -27.60 1.86
N LYS A 60 -10.27 -28.83 2.23
CA LYS A 60 -11.67 -29.20 2.53
C LYS A 60 -12.24 -28.55 3.79
N ASP A 61 -11.38 -28.08 4.69
CA ASP A 61 -11.78 -27.52 5.97
C ASP A 61 -12.05 -26.03 5.90
N TYR A 62 -11.68 -25.34 4.82
CA TYR A 62 -12.11 -23.97 4.56
C TYR A 62 -13.65 -23.88 4.44
N PRO A 63 -14.26 -22.73 4.76
CA PRO A 63 -15.68 -22.52 4.54
C PRO A 63 -15.97 -22.31 3.05
N SER A 64 -17.23 -22.51 2.66
CA SER A 64 -17.67 -22.16 1.30
C SER A 64 -17.40 -20.69 0.99
N GLY A 65 -17.12 -20.38 -0.28
CA GLY A 65 -16.63 -19.08 -0.73
C GLY A 65 -15.10 -19.01 -0.78
N ILE A 66 -14.40 -19.78 0.06
CA ILE A 66 -12.93 -19.95 0.00
C ILE A 66 -12.56 -21.38 -0.41
N ARG A 67 -13.25 -22.39 0.14
CA ARG A 67 -12.93 -23.82 -0.03
C ARG A 67 -12.86 -24.26 -1.49
N GLU A 68 -13.78 -23.80 -2.32
CA GLU A 68 -13.87 -24.18 -3.73
C GLU A 68 -12.60 -23.73 -4.49
N TRP A 69 -12.07 -22.56 -4.12
CA TRP A 69 -10.81 -22.04 -4.64
C TRP A 69 -9.61 -22.78 -4.07
N MET A 70 -9.63 -23.08 -2.77
CA MET A 70 -8.54 -23.82 -2.15
C MET A 70 -8.41 -25.20 -2.77
N ILE A 71 -9.50 -25.95 -2.97
CA ILE A 71 -9.47 -27.29 -3.60
C ILE A 71 -8.90 -27.25 -5.02
N THR A 72 -9.28 -26.24 -5.81
CA THR A 72 -8.89 -26.14 -7.23
C THR A 72 -7.53 -25.49 -7.46
N SER A 73 -7.02 -24.74 -6.48
CA SER A 73 -5.76 -24.01 -6.58
C SER A 73 -4.54 -24.96 -6.53
N PRO A 74 -3.49 -24.73 -7.33
CA PRO A 74 -2.19 -25.37 -7.17
C PRO A 74 -1.56 -25.11 -5.79
N SER A 75 -0.67 -25.99 -5.32
CA SER A 75 0.00 -25.86 -4.01
C SER A 75 0.63 -24.49 -3.79
N ASP A 76 1.28 -23.96 -4.82
CA ASP A 76 2.09 -22.74 -4.74
C ASP A 76 1.22 -21.49 -4.74
N LEU A 77 -0.05 -21.61 -5.13
CA LEU A 77 -1.02 -20.52 -5.16
C LEU A 77 -2.02 -20.57 -4.01
N LYS A 78 -1.95 -21.55 -3.09
CA LYS A 78 -2.91 -21.69 -1.97
C LYS A 78 -3.01 -20.43 -1.12
N TYR A 79 -1.88 -19.89 -0.68
CA TYR A 79 -1.87 -18.69 0.16
C TYR A 79 -2.30 -17.42 -0.61
N PRO A 80 -1.77 -17.12 -1.81
CA PRO A 80 -2.28 -16.04 -2.66
C PRO A 80 -3.79 -16.16 -2.92
N THR A 81 -4.30 -17.36 -3.18
CA THR A 81 -5.72 -17.64 -3.40
C THR A 81 -6.55 -17.26 -2.18
N LEU A 82 -6.12 -17.70 -0.99
CA LEU A 82 -6.80 -17.39 0.28
C LEU A 82 -6.96 -15.88 0.49
N VAL A 83 -5.87 -15.11 0.38
CA VAL A 83 -5.92 -13.68 0.70
C VAL A 83 -6.62 -12.86 -0.37
N VAL A 84 -6.49 -13.24 -1.65
CA VAL A 84 -7.21 -12.59 -2.77
C VAL A 84 -8.72 -12.80 -2.60
N ALA A 85 -9.14 -14.04 -2.34
CA ALA A 85 -10.55 -14.34 -2.13
C ALA A 85 -11.08 -13.67 -0.85
N ALA A 86 -10.30 -13.65 0.24
CA ALA A 86 -10.66 -12.94 1.46
C ALA A 86 -10.84 -11.43 1.22
N ALA A 87 -9.97 -10.79 0.43
CA ALA A 87 -10.11 -9.37 0.11
C ALA A 87 -11.38 -9.05 -0.68
N MET A 88 -11.79 -9.91 -1.61
CA MET A 88 -13.05 -9.75 -2.34
C MET A 88 -14.26 -9.99 -1.42
N LEU A 89 -14.22 -11.06 -0.62
CA LEU A 89 -15.30 -11.39 0.31
C LEU A 89 -15.47 -10.36 1.42
N SER A 90 -14.41 -9.63 1.78
CA SER A 90 -14.46 -8.56 2.78
C SER A 90 -15.48 -7.46 2.44
N VAL A 91 -15.74 -7.23 1.15
CA VAL A 91 -16.69 -6.21 0.66
C VAL A 91 -18.13 -6.52 1.10
N TYR A 92 -18.48 -7.81 1.15
CA TYR A 92 -19.78 -8.26 1.64
C TYR A 92 -19.95 -8.01 3.15
N LEU A 93 -18.86 -7.88 3.88
CA LEU A 93 -18.86 -7.70 5.34
C LEU A 93 -18.87 -6.22 5.74
N THR A 94 -19.37 -5.34 4.87
CA THR A 94 -19.50 -3.89 5.10
C THR A 94 -20.20 -3.55 6.43
N ARG A 95 -21.13 -4.38 6.90
CA ARG A 95 -21.87 -4.17 8.16
C ARG A 95 -21.32 -4.95 9.35
N VAL A 96 -20.28 -5.76 9.17
CA VAL A 96 -19.64 -6.50 10.25
C VAL A 96 -18.59 -5.63 10.94
N ARG A 97 -18.55 -5.70 12.26
CA ARG A 97 -17.59 -5.00 13.12
C ARG A 97 -16.88 -6.00 14.01
N ILE A 98 -15.58 -5.78 14.20
CA ILE A 98 -14.74 -6.55 15.11
C ILE A 98 -13.94 -5.60 15.99
N GLN A 99 -13.51 -6.06 17.16
CA GLN A 99 -12.55 -5.34 17.98
C GLN A 99 -11.22 -6.10 17.99
N TYR A 100 -10.13 -5.44 17.60
CA TYR A 100 -8.80 -6.04 17.71
C TYR A 100 -8.26 -5.88 19.14
N VAL A 101 -7.44 -6.83 19.58
CA VAL A 101 -7.03 -6.95 21.00
C VAL A 101 -6.28 -5.73 21.54
N TYR A 102 -5.64 -4.95 20.67
CA TYR A 102 -4.89 -3.74 21.03
C TYR A 102 -5.65 -2.45 20.69
N ASP A 103 -6.90 -2.55 20.23
CA ASP A 103 -7.77 -1.39 20.05
C ASP A 103 -8.28 -0.92 21.43
N ASN A 104 -8.57 0.37 21.58
CA ASN A 104 -9.20 0.87 22.79
C ASN A 104 -10.57 0.21 23.02
N GLN A 105 -11.02 0.13 24.27
CA GLN A 105 -12.31 -0.47 24.59
C GLN A 105 -13.44 0.27 23.87
N GLY A 106 -14.22 -0.47 23.06
CA GLY A 106 -15.34 0.08 22.31
C GLY A 106 -14.99 0.60 20.91
N GLU A 107 -13.70 0.69 20.56
CA GLU A 107 -13.28 0.98 19.18
C GLU A 107 -13.53 -0.24 18.29
N LYS A 108 -14.20 0.00 17.17
CA LYS A 108 -14.59 -1.04 16.22
C LYS A 108 -13.81 -0.91 14.92
N SER A 109 -13.41 -2.03 14.38
CA SER A 109 -12.73 -2.16 13.10
C SER A 109 -13.68 -2.73 12.04
N ALA A 110 -13.56 -2.23 10.81
CA ALA A 110 -14.11 -2.88 9.62
C ALA A 110 -13.14 -3.97 9.11
N ILE A 111 -13.68 -4.96 8.39
CA ILE A 111 -12.87 -5.97 7.72
C ILE A 111 -12.46 -5.43 6.35
N VAL A 112 -11.35 -4.67 6.32
CA VAL A 112 -10.74 -4.14 5.09
C VAL A 112 -9.42 -4.85 4.82
N LEU A 113 -9.23 -5.28 3.57
CA LEU A 113 -8.04 -6.02 3.13
C LEU A 113 -7.51 -5.46 1.80
N GLN A 114 -6.24 -5.10 1.81
CA GLN A 114 -5.51 -4.52 0.69
C GLN A 114 -4.42 -5.50 0.28
N VAL A 115 -4.47 -6.02 -0.94
CA VAL A 115 -3.62 -7.13 -1.37
C VAL A 115 -2.86 -6.77 -2.65
N ILE A 116 -1.56 -7.06 -2.67
CA ILE A 116 -0.74 -7.03 -3.88
C ILE A 116 -0.21 -8.43 -4.18
N VAL A 117 -0.50 -8.92 -5.39
CA VAL A 117 0.10 -10.13 -5.95
C VAL A 117 1.26 -9.73 -6.84
N GLU A 118 2.49 -9.99 -6.37
CA GLU A 118 3.73 -9.66 -7.09
C GLU A 118 4.25 -10.91 -7.81
N GLY A 119 4.68 -10.79 -9.06
CA GLY A 119 5.23 -11.94 -9.79
C GLY A 119 5.70 -11.56 -11.18
N GLU A 120 6.57 -12.37 -11.78
CA GLU A 120 7.11 -12.12 -13.13
C GLU A 120 6.03 -12.15 -14.20
N GLN A 121 6.33 -11.66 -15.40
CA GLN A 121 5.41 -11.81 -16.53
C GLN A 121 5.10 -13.30 -16.75
N SER A 122 3.84 -13.62 -17.01
CA SER A 122 3.37 -15.00 -17.21
C SER A 122 3.50 -15.97 -16.01
N SER A 123 3.79 -15.48 -14.80
CA SER A 123 3.83 -16.30 -13.55
C SER A 123 2.48 -16.78 -13.02
N GLY A 124 1.38 -16.61 -13.77
CA GLY A 124 0.05 -17.05 -13.34
C GLY A 124 -0.76 -16.07 -12.48
N LYS A 125 -0.27 -14.84 -12.20
CA LYS A 125 -1.01 -13.78 -11.45
C LYS A 125 -2.45 -13.54 -11.90
N SER A 126 -2.75 -13.82 -13.17
CA SER A 126 -4.09 -13.67 -13.76
C SER A 126 -5.17 -14.51 -13.09
N PHE A 127 -4.82 -15.50 -12.25
CA PHE A 127 -5.78 -16.25 -11.44
C PHE A 127 -6.69 -15.33 -10.62
N ALA A 128 -6.17 -14.20 -10.13
CA ALA A 128 -6.94 -13.25 -9.35
C ALA A 128 -8.14 -12.71 -10.12
N ARG A 129 -8.03 -12.55 -11.45
CA ARG A 129 -9.14 -12.11 -12.31
C ARG A 129 -10.25 -13.17 -12.40
N TYR A 130 -9.89 -14.45 -12.36
CA TYR A 130 -10.89 -15.53 -12.38
C TYR A 130 -11.71 -15.55 -11.09
N ILE A 131 -11.04 -15.40 -9.95
CA ILE A 131 -11.69 -15.25 -8.65
C ILE A 131 -12.56 -13.98 -8.62
N MET A 132 -12.04 -12.85 -9.10
CA MET A 132 -12.75 -11.57 -9.21
C MET A 132 -14.09 -11.70 -9.94
N ARG A 133 -14.08 -12.28 -11.15
CA ARG A 133 -15.31 -12.43 -11.95
C ARG A 133 -16.38 -13.28 -11.27
N THR A 134 -15.97 -14.19 -10.39
CA THR A 134 -16.89 -15.12 -9.72
C THR A 134 -17.37 -14.53 -8.39
N LEU A 135 -16.45 -14.19 -7.49
CA LEU A 135 -16.79 -13.69 -6.16
C LEU A 135 -17.40 -12.28 -6.18
N MET A 136 -17.12 -11.45 -7.19
CA MET A 136 -17.69 -10.10 -7.27
C MET A 136 -18.85 -9.99 -8.26
N LYS A 137 -19.32 -11.10 -8.85
CA LYS A 137 -20.43 -11.12 -9.82
C LYS A 137 -21.67 -10.35 -9.34
N PRO A 138 -22.19 -10.54 -8.10
CA PRO A 138 -23.33 -9.77 -7.61
C PRO A 138 -23.12 -8.24 -7.63
N PHE A 139 -21.93 -7.80 -7.24
CA PHE A 139 -21.56 -6.38 -7.26
C PHE A 139 -21.35 -5.86 -8.69
N ILE A 140 -20.75 -6.65 -9.59
CA ILE A 140 -20.58 -6.27 -11.00
C ILE A 140 -21.93 -6.03 -11.67
N GLU A 141 -22.89 -6.92 -11.44
CA GLU A 141 -24.24 -6.82 -12.02
C GLU A 141 -25.02 -5.63 -11.43
N ARG A 142 -24.97 -5.45 -10.11
CA ARG A 142 -25.60 -4.31 -9.42
C ARG A 142 -25.01 -2.98 -9.91
N ASP A 143 -23.70 -2.87 -9.89
CA ASP A 143 -23.00 -1.66 -10.29
C ASP A 143 -23.25 -1.32 -11.77
N SER A 144 -23.35 -2.32 -12.65
CA SER A 144 -23.68 -2.09 -14.07
C SER A 144 -25.04 -1.41 -14.22
N LYS A 145 -26.06 -1.85 -13.45
CA LYS A 145 -27.38 -1.21 -13.41
C LYS A 145 -27.29 0.23 -12.88
N MET A 146 -26.48 0.47 -11.85
CA MET A 146 -26.29 1.81 -11.29
C MET A 146 -25.57 2.76 -12.26
N ARG A 147 -24.53 2.26 -12.95
CA ARG A 147 -23.82 3.02 -14.00
C ARG A 147 -24.72 3.38 -15.16
N ALA A 148 -25.61 2.49 -15.58
CA ALA A 148 -26.60 2.78 -16.63
C ALA A 148 -27.47 3.98 -16.25
N LYS A 149 -27.96 4.04 -15.00
CA LYS A 149 -28.73 5.20 -14.49
C LYS A 149 -27.93 6.51 -14.54
N GLU A 150 -26.65 6.49 -14.16
CA GLU A 150 -25.78 7.66 -14.26
C GLU A 150 -25.56 8.10 -15.71
N GLN A 151 -25.38 7.14 -16.63
CA GLN A 151 -25.17 7.40 -18.05
C GLN A 151 -26.42 7.99 -18.72
N GLU A 152 -27.61 7.46 -18.40
CA GLU A 152 -28.90 8.00 -18.85
C GLU A 152 -29.08 9.44 -18.39
N TYR A 153 -28.81 9.72 -17.11
CA TYR A 153 -28.86 11.09 -16.57
C TYR A 153 -27.84 12.02 -17.24
N ALA A 154 -26.61 11.56 -17.44
CA ALA A 154 -25.58 12.33 -18.13
C ALA A 154 -25.94 12.60 -19.61
N ALA A 155 -26.64 11.68 -20.27
CA ALA A 155 -27.16 11.89 -21.63
C ALA A 155 -28.32 12.90 -21.64
N LEU A 156 -29.22 12.84 -20.65
CA LEU A 156 -30.30 13.82 -20.47
C LEU A 156 -29.75 15.23 -20.25
N LYS A 157 -28.77 15.37 -19.36
CA LYS A 157 -28.06 16.64 -19.08
C LYS A 157 -27.38 17.22 -20.33
N ARG A 158 -26.81 16.37 -21.18
CA ARG A 158 -26.22 16.78 -22.47
C ARG A 158 -27.28 17.22 -23.50
N ARG A 159 -28.43 16.53 -23.55
CA ARG A 159 -29.51 16.82 -24.52
C ARG A 159 -30.30 18.08 -24.19
N GLN A 160 -30.64 18.30 -22.91
CA GLN A 160 -31.48 19.43 -22.51
C GLN A 160 -30.70 20.75 -22.40
N GLY A 161 -29.37 20.70 -22.30
CA GLY A 161 -28.52 21.89 -22.17
C GLY A 161 -28.88 22.74 -20.93
N LYS A 162 -28.40 23.99 -20.88
CA LYS A 162 -28.77 24.98 -19.85
C LYS A 162 -30.11 25.68 -20.14
N LYS A 163 -30.96 25.15 -21.03
CA LYS A 163 -32.20 25.83 -21.44
C LYS A 163 -33.37 25.34 -20.59
N ASP A 164 -33.78 26.17 -19.62
CA ASP A 164 -35.07 26.27 -18.90
C ASP A 164 -35.83 25.00 -18.43
N GLY A 165 -35.37 23.80 -18.77
CA GLY A 165 -35.86 22.53 -18.27
C GLY A 165 -35.24 22.26 -16.91
N LYS A 166 -36.08 22.16 -15.88
CA LYS A 166 -35.67 21.58 -14.61
C LYS A 166 -35.17 20.16 -14.89
N LEU A 167 -33.86 19.97 -14.84
CA LEU A 167 -33.27 18.63 -14.85
C LEU A 167 -33.89 17.85 -13.68
N PRO A 168 -34.24 16.56 -13.87
CA PRO A 168 -34.63 15.73 -12.75
C PRO A 168 -33.48 15.68 -11.74
N PRO A 169 -33.75 15.36 -10.46
CA PRO A 169 -32.69 15.16 -9.47
C PRO A 169 -31.67 14.14 -9.97
N GLU A 170 -30.39 14.39 -9.69
CA GLU A 170 -29.31 13.43 -10.00
C GLU A 170 -29.64 12.07 -9.36
N PRO A 171 -29.52 10.96 -10.10
CA PRO A 171 -29.83 9.65 -9.55
C PRO A 171 -28.90 9.35 -8.38
N LYS A 172 -29.48 8.93 -7.25
CA LYS A 172 -28.71 8.43 -6.12
C LYS A 172 -28.27 7.00 -6.40
N THR A 173 -26.99 6.82 -6.66
CA THR A 173 -26.39 5.53 -7.05
C THR A 173 -25.34 5.10 -6.04
N ASP A 174 -25.31 3.79 -5.78
CA ASP A 174 -24.33 3.14 -4.92
C ASP A 174 -23.48 2.20 -5.79
N ILE A 175 -22.27 2.64 -6.12
CA ILE A 175 -21.30 1.88 -6.91
C ILE A 175 -20.20 1.39 -5.98
N THR A 176 -19.93 0.09 -6.04
CA THR A 176 -19.01 -0.62 -5.14
C THR A 176 -17.61 -0.74 -5.72
N ILE A 177 -17.53 -1.17 -6.99
CA ILE A 177 -16.29 -1.53 -7.67
C ILE A 177 -15.79 -0.31 -8.42
N LEU A 178 -14.59 0.13 -8.11
CA LEU A 178 -13.94 1.27 -8.74
C LEU A 178 -13.05 0.80 -9.91
N PRO A 179 -12.99 1.57 -11.01
CA PRO A 179 -12.03 1.30 -12.08
C PRO A 179 -10.62 1.80 -11.68
N GLU A 180 -9.59 1.25 -12.32
CA GLU A 180 -8.17 1.58 -12.12
C GLU A 180 -7.81 3.06 -12.36
N THR A 181 -8.72 3.82 -12.97
CA THR A 181 -8.53 5.24 -13.37
C THR A 181 -9.46 6.19 -12.62
N VAL A 182 -9.95 5.80 -11.44
CA VAL A 182 -10.79 6.65 -10.61
C VAL A 182 -10.02 7.88 -10.09
N SER A 183 -10.60 9.07 -10.25
CA SER A 183 -10.03 10.29 -9.65
C SER A 183 -10.37 10.38 -8.17
N LEU A 184 -9.56 11.11 -7.40
CA LEU A 184 -9.80 11.32 -5.97
C LEU A 184 -11.19 11.89 -5.66
N THR A 185 -11.61 12.91 -6.41
CA THR A 185 -12.95 13.49 -6.29
C THR A 185 -14.06 12.47 -6.52
N MET A 186 -13.87 11.57 -7.50
CA MET A 186 -14.85 10.51 -7.75
C MET A 186 -14.83 9.48 -6.62
N PHE A 187 -13.65 9.10 -6.12
CA PHE A 187 -13.52 8.22 -4.96
C PHE A 187 -14.27 8.76 -3.74
N ILE A 188 -14.07 10.04 -3.40
CA ILE A 188 -14.78 10.72 -2.31
C ILE A 188 -16.29 10.70 -2.56
N LYS A 189 -16.73 11.03 -3.79
CA LYS A 189 -18.16 10.98 -4.15
C LYS A 189 -18.75 9.57 -3.99
N ARG A 190 -17.99 8.50 -4.26
CA ARG A 190 -18.45 7.11 -4.05
C ARG A 190 -18.58 6.77 -2.58
N CYS A 191 -17.62 7.17 -1.75
CA CYS A 191 -17.69 6.96 -0.30
C CYS A 191 -18.89 7.71 0.30
N ASP A 192 -19.06 8.98 -0.07
CA ASP A 192 -20.15 9.85 0.42
C ASP A 192 -21.54 9.35 -0.04
N ALA A 193 -21.63 8.78 -1.25
CA ALA A 193 -22.90 8.27 -1.77
C ALA A 193 -23.52 7.20 -0.86
N ALA A 194 -22.70 6.30 -0.30
CA ALA A 194 -23.17 5.28 0.64
C ALA A 194 -23.71 5.91 1.93
N VAL A 195 -23.01 6.90 2.49
CA VAL A 195 -23.45 7.61 3.69
C VAL A 195 -24.76 8.36 3.43
N LYS A 196 -24.90 9.01 2.28
CA LYS A 196 -26.13 9.72 1.88
C LYS A 196 -27.32 8.79 1.60
N LEU A 197 -27.06 7.58 1.14
CA LEU A 197 -28.11 6.60 0.82
C LEU A 197 -28.54 5.78 2.05
N TYR A 198 -27.59 5.41 2.89
CA TYR A 198 -27.78 4.40 3.94
C TYR A 198 -27.45 4.90 5.34
N GLY A 199 -26.91 6.10 5.50
CA GLY A 199 -26.49 6.65 6.79
C GLY A 199 -25.21 6.05 7.35
N ALA A 200 -24.47 5.25 6.57
CA ALA A 200 -23.27 4.57 7.03
C ALA A 200 -22.24 4.35 5.91
N PRO A 201 -20.93 4.22 6.25
CA PRO A 201 -19.88 3.96 5.27
C PRO A 201 -20.01 2.56 4.66
N LYS A 202 -19.48 2.42 3.45
CA LYS A 202 -19.44 1.18 2.67
C LYS A 202 -18.01 0.83 2.30
N THR A 203 -17.66 -0.45 2.38
CA THR A 203 -16.38 -0.91 1.82
C THR A 203 -16.46 -0.93 0.30
N LEU A 204 -15.66 -0.08 -0.34
CA LEU A 204 -15.46 -0.07 -1.79
C LEU A 204 -14.38 -1.08 -2.18
N PHE A 205 -14.33 -1.41 -3.47
CA PHE A 205 -13.38 -2.38 -4.00
C PHE A 205 -12.68 -1.88 -5.26
N GLU A 206 -11.37 -2.08 -5.36
CA GLU A 206 -10.62 -1.81 -6.60
C GLU A 206 -9.84 -3.05 -7.05
N PHE A 207 -9.81 -3.28 -8.37
CA PHE A 207 -9.11 -4.41 -8.97
C PHE A 207 -8.16 -3.97 -10.08
N ALA A 208 -6.88 -4.29 -9.83
CA ALA A 208 -5.66 -4.11 -10.62
C ALA A 208 -5.18 -5.33 -11.40
N ASP A 209 -5.34 -5.44 -12.72
CA ASP A 209 -4.67 -6.54 -13.43
C ASP A 209 -3.16 -6.33 -13.59
N GLU A 210 -2.76 -5.08 -13.71
CA GLU A 210 -1.36 -4.66 -13.62
C GLU A 210 -1.31 -3.29 -12.96
N ILE A 211 -0.65 -3.20 -11.81
CA ILE A 211 -0.54 -1.98 -11.00
C ILE A 211 0.10 -0.81 -11.77
N SER A 212 0.84 -1.10 -12.85
CA SER A 212 1.38 -0.08 -13.74
C SER A 212 0.29 0.81 -14.35
N ALA A 213 -0.92 0.30 -14.58
CA ALA A 213 -2.04 1.09 -15.09
C ALA A 213 -2.44 2.21 -14.12
N ILE A 214 -2.47 1.88 -12.81
CA ILE A 214 -2.71 2.84 -11.72
C ILE A 214 -1.55 3.84 -11.63
N VAL A 215 -0.31 3.38 -11.73
CA VAL A 215 0.88 4.26 -11.73
C VAL A 215 0.84 5.23 -12.91
N HIS A 216 0.42 4.79 -14.09
CA HIS A 216 0.33 5.65 -15.26
C HIS A 216 -0.81 6.68 -15.15
N SER A 217 -1.96 6.31 -14.58
CA SER A 217 -3.10 7.22 -14.37
C SER A 217 -2.82 8.25 -13.27
N ALA A 218 -2.06 7.88 -12.24
CA ALA A 218 -1.77 8.71 -11.07
C ALA A 218 -0.60 9.70 -11.23
N LYS A 219 -0.04 9.91 -12.44
CA LYS A 219 1.17 10.74 -12.68
C LYS A 219 1.15 12.18 -12.15
N ARG A 220 -0.02 12.73 -11.82
CA ARG A 220 -0.17 14.05 -11.17
C ARG A 220 -0.70 13.99 -9.72
N GLN A 221 -1.02 12.80 -9.19
CA GLN A 221 -1.80 12.60 -7.95
C GLN A 221 -1.21 11.54 -7.00
N PHE A 222 0.04 11.10 -7.22
CA PHE A 222 0.66 9.99 -6.48
C PHE A 222 0.72 10.13 -4.96
N ALA A 223 0.84 11.36 -4.44
CA ALA A 223 0.87 11.60 -3.00
C ALA A 223 -0.50 11.27 -2.37
N ASP A 224 -1.58 11.59 -3.07
CA ASP A 224 -2.95 11.43 -2.57
C ASP A 224 -3.37 9.96 -2.53
N LEU A 225 -2.94 9.13 -3.50
CA LEU A 225 -3.27 7.71 -3.51
C LEU A 225 -2.62 6.97 -2.32
N SER A 226 -1.37 7.30 -1.97
CA SER A 226 -0.71 6.73 -0.79
C SER A 226 -1.40 7.14 0.52
N GLN A 227 -2.00 8.34 0.56
CA GLN A 227 -2.82 8.76 1.70
C GLN A 227 -4.15 8.00 1.74
N VAL A 228 -4.83 7.85 0.60
CA VAL A 228 -6.07 7.07 0.48
C VAL A 228 -5.87 5.64 0.97
N ILE A 229 -4.80 4.95 0.58
CA ILE A 229 -4.49 3.59 1.05
C ILE A 229 -4.43 3.54 2.59
N LYS A 230 -3.85 4.57 3.22
CA LYS A 230 -3.67 4.63 4.67
C LYS A 230 -4.95 4.92 5.43
N THR A 231 -5.67 5.94 4.97
CA THR A 231 -6.93 6.38 5.58
C THR A 231 -8.01 5.34 5.35
N ALA A 232 -8.10 4.76 4.15
CA ALA A 232 -9.15 3.81 3.81
C ALA A 232 -9.00 2.41 4.44
N TYR A 233 -7.99 2.21 5.28
CA TYR A 233 -7.68 0.93 5.94
C TYR A 233 -8.38 0.77 7.31
N ASP A 234 -8.64 1.87 8.01
CA ASP A 234 -9.17 1.87 9.39
C ASP A 234 -10.53 2.60 9.41
N LEU A 235 -11.52 2.00 10.09
CA LEU A 235 -12.86 2.57 10.23
C LEU A 235 -12.82 3.88 11.03
N GLY A 236 -13.59 4.87 10.61
CA GLY A 236 -13.63 6.19 11.25
C GLY A 236 -12.46 7.11 10.86
N SER A 237 -11.55 6.64 9.99
CA SER A 237 -10.48 7.49 9.46
C SER A 237 -11.03 8.33 8.29
N VAL A 238 -11.31 9.59 8.57
CA VAL A 238 -11.97 10.47 7.60
C VAL A 238 -10.97 11.00 6.57
N TYR A 239 -11.32 10.86 5.30
CA TYR A 239 -10.63 11.46 4.17
C TYR A 239 -11.52 12.52 3.51
N GLY A 240 -10.96 13.60 3.00
CA GLY A 240 -11.80 14.56 2.29
C GLY A 240 -11.04 15.68 1.63
N GLN A 241 -11.80 16.51 0.94
CA GLN A 241 -11.32 17.69 0.25
C GLN A 241 -12.33 18.81 0.43
N ASP A 242 -11.82 20.03 0.59
CA ASP A 242 -12.63 21.23 0.73
C ASP A 242 -12.16 22.30 -0.27
N PHE A 243 -12.94 22.45 -1.34
CA PHE A 243 -12.69 23.44 -2.38
C PHE A 243 -13.58 24.67 -2.19
N MET A 244 -13.00 25.85 -2.43
CA MET A 244 -13.74 27.12 -2.40
C MET A 244 -14.81 27.25 -3.51
N SER A 245 -14.69 26.48 -4.60
CA SER A 245 -15.63 26.57 -5.73
C SER A 245 -16.85 25.69 -5.50
N GLU A 246 -18.05 26.26 -5.58
CA GLU A 246 -19.33 25.53 -5.54
C GLU A 246 -19.48 24.48 -6.65
N SER A 247 -18.73 24.62 -7.75
CA SER A 247 -18.73 23.67 -8.86
C SER A 247 -17.88 22.42 -8.58
N SER A 248 -17.03 22.46 -7.56
CA SER A 248 -16.16 21.37 -7.14
C SER A 248 -16.82 20.58 -6.01
N TYR A 249 -16.58 19.27 -5.99
CA TYR A 249 -17.19 18.41 -4.98
C TYR A 249 -16.36 18.45 -3.69
N SER A 250 -16.90 19.02 -2.63
CA SER A 250 -16.29 19.03 -1.29
C SER A 250 -17.03 18.07 -0.38
N ALA A 251 -16.31 17.18 0.29
CA ALA A 251 -16.87 16.26 1.29
C ALA A 251 -15.77 15.68 2.18
N MET A 252 -16.17 15.33 3.41
CA MET A 252 -15.39 14.56 4.37
C MET A 252 -16.08 13.19 4.53
N VAL A 253 -15.37 12.11 4.28
CA VAL A 253 -15.92 10.75 4.19
C VAL A 253 -15.09 9.76 5.00
N ASP A 254 -15.77 8.85 5.70
CA ASP A 254 -15.12 7.65 6.23
C ASP A 254 -14.88 6.69 5.06
N ALA A 255 -13.63 6.61 4.63
CA ALA A 255 -13.23 5.86 3.46
C ALA A 255 -12.94 4.42 3.87
N LEU A 256 -13.49 3.44 3.16
CA LEU A 256 -13.16 2.02 3.33
C LEU A 256 -12.87 1.43 1.96
N LEU A 257 -11.64 0.94 1.75
CA LEU A 257 -11.21 0.42 0.46
C LEU A 257 -10.43 -0.88 0.63
N SER A 258 -11.05 -1.97 0.19
CA SER A 258 -10.36 -3.22 -0.10
C SER A 258 -9.88 -3.21 -1.55
N PHE A 259 -8.73 -3.82 -1.83
CA PHE A 259 -8.27 -3.94 -3.21
C PHE A 259 -7.45 -5.21 -3.44
N VAL A 260 -7.40 -5.63 -4.70
CA VAL A 260 -6.46 -6.64 -5.17
C VAL A 260 -5.76 -6.11 -6.41
N PHE A 261 -4.45 -5.88 -6.30
CA PHE A 261 -3.61 -5.44 -7.42
C PHE A 261 -2.58 -6.52 -7.77
N CYS A 262 -2.49 -6.85 -9.05
CA CYS A 262 -1.44 -7.70 -9.59
C CYS A 262 -0.34 -6.82 -10.18
N GLY A 263 0.91 -7.26 -10.12
CA GLY A 263 1.98 -6.50 -10.77
C GLY A 263 3.30 -7.24 -10.87
N THR A 264 4.15 -6.76 -11.77
CA THR A 264 5.56 -7.14 -11.78
C THR A 264 6.34 -6.51 -10.63
N GLN A 265 7.46 -7.11 -10.23
CA GLN A 265 8.31 -6.56 -9.16
C GLN A 265 8.72 -5.10 -9.40
N SER A 266 9.01 -4.74 -10.65
CA SER A 266 9.34 -3.36 -11.03
C SER A 266 8.14 -2.41 -10.89
N ALA A 267 6.93 -2.84 -11.27
CA ALA A 267 5.73 -2.04 -11.11
C ALA A 267 5.36 -1.85 -9.63
N VAL A 268 5.47 -2.91 -8.82
CA VAL A 268 5.26 -2.85 -7.37
C VAL A 268 6.29 -1.94 -6.70
N SER A 269 7.58 -1.99 -7.07
CA SER A 269 8.59 -1.06 -6.52
C SER A 269 8.32 0.42 -6.84
N ARG A 270 7.74 0.71 -8.02
CA ARG A 270 7.35 2.08 -8.40
C ARG A 270 6.14 2.56 -7.62
N TYR A 271 5.19 1.66 -7.35
CA TYR A 271 4.00 1.94 -6.58
C TYR A 271 4.31 2.08 -5.08
N MET A 272 4.97 1.08 -4.48
CA MET A 272 5.46 1.05 -3.11
C MET A 272 6.89 1.59 -3.03
N ASN A 273 7.05 2.86 -3.40
CA ASN A 273 8.35 3.56 -3.36
C ASN A 273 8.79 3.90 -1.92
N LYS A 274 9.94 4.57 -1.78
CA LYS A 274 10.49 5.00 -0.47
C LYS A 274 9.47 5.75 0.40
N ALA A 275 8.70 6.67 -0.16
CA ALA A 275 7.68 7.43 0.57
C ALA A 275 6.50 6.56 1.03
N ALA A 276 6.13 5.54 0.25
CA ALA A 276 5.10 4.58 0.64
C ALA A 276 5.57 3.63 1.76
N ILE A 277 6.87 3.27 1.75
CA ILE A 277 7.51 2.49 2.81
C ILE A 277 7.54 3.29 4.11
N GLU A 278 8.09 4.51 4.07
CA GLU A 278 8.19 5.42 5.21
C GLU A 278 6.81 5.83 5.74
N GLY A 279 5.89 6.16 4.83
CA GLY A 279 4.54 6.59 5.16
C GLY A 279 3.64 5.47 5.70
N GLY A 280 4.08 4.22 5.70
CA GLY A 280 3.36 3.08 6.27
C GLY A 280 2.28 2.47 5.35
N ALA A 281 2.26 2.80 4.06
CA ALA A 281 1.36 2.15 3.10
C ALA A 281 1.68 0.65 2.94
N VAL A 282 2.97 0.31 2.92
CA VAL A 282 3.42 -1.10 2.86
C VAL A 282 2.95 -1.92 4.05
N THR A 283 2.78 -1.29 5.22
CA THR A 283 2.33 -1.99 6.43
C THR A 283 0.84 -2.31 6.42
N ARG A 284 0.06 -1.64 5.56
CA ARG A 284 -1.39 -1.88 5.41
C ARG A 284 -1.71 -2.82 4.26
N THR A 285 -0.71 -3.22 3.49
CA THR A 285 -0.87 -4.04 2.29
C THR A 285 -0.30 -5.45 2.52
N ILE A 286 -1.12 -6.46 2.24
CA ILE A 286 -0.70 -7.86 2.22
C ILE A 286 0.00 -8.13 0.89
N LEU A 287 1.30 -8.40 0.96
CA LEU A 287 2.09 -8.80 -0.21
C LEU A 287 2.07 -10.32 -0.39
N CYS A 288 1.82 -10.75 -1.62
CA CYS A 288 1.91 -12.14 -2.06
C CYS A 288 2.86 -12.26 -3.25
N PRO A 289 4.16 -12.50 -3.01
CA PRO A 289 5.08 -12.84 -4.08
C PRO A 289 4.76 -14.24 -4.61
N LEU A 290 4.65 -14.37 -5.93
CA LEU A 290 4.54 -15.65 -6.62
C LEU A 290 5.93 -16.16 -6.94
N ILE A 291 6.12 -17.47 -6.83
CA ILE A 291 7.36 -18.16 -7.19
C ILE A 291 7.52 -18.09 -8.72
N SER A 292 8.72 -17.75 -9.18
CA SER A 292 9.05 -17.86 -10.61
C SER A 292 9.31 -19.32 -10.94
N HIS A 293 8.61 -19.83 -11.95
CA HIS A 293 8.81 -21.17 -12.48
C HIS A 293 9.47 -21.08 -13.85
N LEU A 294 10.75 -20.72 -13.87
CA LEU A 294 11.49 -20.55 -15.10
C LEU A 294 11.57 -21.89 -15.86
N GLY A 295 10.83 -21.99 -16.96
CA GLY A 295 10.81 -23.17 -17.83
C GLY A 295 9.71 -24.20 -17.53
N ASP A 296 8.94 -24.03 -16.45
CA ASP A 296 7.79 -24.90 -16.18
C ASP A 296 6.49 -24.32 -16.78
N ASN A 297 5.47 -25.18 -16.86
CA ASN A 297 4.13 -24.72 -17.21
C ASN A 297 3.58 -23.78 -16.11
N PRO A 298 2.87 -22.70 -16.49
CA PRO A 298 2.24 -21.84 -15.51
C PRO A 298 1.23 -22.64 -14.67
N PRO A 299 1.13 -22.37 -13.36
CA PRO A 299 0.17 -23.04 -12.49
C PRO A 299 -1.26 -22.83 -12.98
N GLN A 300 -2.03 -23.92 -13.12
CA GLN A 300 -3.41 -23.89 -13.60
C GLN A 300 -4.39 -24.35 -12.52
N PHE A 301 -5.47 -23.59 -12.36
CA PHE A 301 -6.57 -23.99 -11.50
C PHE A 301 -7.37 -25.09 -12.17
N GLN A 302 -7.82 -26.06 -11.37
CA GLN A 302 -8.85 -26.98 -11.82
C GLN A 302 -10.18 -26.22 -12.02
N ALA A 303 -11.00 -26.67 -12.96
CA ALA A 303 -12.31 -26.07 -13.17
C ALA A 303 -13.24 -26.35 -11.99
N LEU A 304 -13.98 -25.33 -11.55
CA LEU A 304 -15.06 -25.52 -10.58
C LEU A 304 -16.15 -26.42 -11.17
N THR A 305 -16.59 -27.41 -10.40
CA THR A 305 -17.78 -28.25 -10.72
C THR A 305 -19.07 -27.45 -10.51
N ASP A 306 -20.18 -27.91 -11.11
CA ASP A 306 -21.48 -27.24 -10.94
C ASP A 306 -21.93 -27.22 -9.48
N THR A 307 -21.70 -28.29 -8.73
CA THR A 307 -21.96 -28.34 -7.29
C THR A 307 -21.17 -27.27 -6.54
N GLN A 308 -19.88 -27.11 -6.83
CA GLN A 308 -19.05 -26.08 -6.20
C GLN A 308 -19.52 -24.67 -6.57
N ARG A 309 -19.93 -24.43 -7.82
CA ARG A 309 -20.50 -23.14 -8.23
C ARG A 309 -21.79 -22.82 -7.47
N ASN A 310 -22.69 -23.80 -7.35
CA ASN A 310 -23.95 -23.63 -6.63
C ASN A 310 -23.74 -23.39 -5.12
N GLU A 311 -22.79 -24.09 -4.47
CA GLU A 311 -22.43 -23.83 -3.08
C GLU A 311 -21.87 -22.42 -2.88
N LEU A 312 -21.02 -21.98 -3.81
CA LEU A 312 -20.42 -20.65 -3.81
C LEU A 312 -21.50 -19.57 -4.01
N GLU A 313 -22.39 -19.71 -5.00
CA GLU A 313 -23.48 -18.76 -5.24
C GLU A 313 -24.40 -18.64 -4.01
N ASN A 314 -24.81 -19.75 -3.41
CA ASN A 314 -25.61 -19.74 -2.17
C ASN A 314 -24.90 -19.01 -1.02
N THR A 315 -23.59 -19.20 -0.89
CA THR A 315 -22.80 -18.50 0.13
C THR A 315 -22.73 -16.99 -0.14
N LEU A 316 -22.52 -16.59 -1.40
CA LEU A 316 -22.52 -15.17 -1.78
C LEU A 316 -23.88 -14.52 -1.53
N ASP A 317 -24.99 -15.21 -1.83
CA ASP A 317 -26.35 -14.70 -1.57
C ASP A 317 -26.58 -14.47 -0.07
N LYS A 318 -26.19 -15.42 0.78
CA LYS A 318 -26.29 -15.26 2.24
C LYS A 318 -25.41 -14.11 2.76
N LEU A 319 -24.18 -13.97 2.26
CA LEU A 319 -23.30 -12.86 2.60
C LEU A 319 -23.88 -11.53 2.16
N PHE A 320 -24.49 -11.48 0.98
CA PHE A 320 -25.16 -10.28 0.49
C PHE A 320 -26.33 -9.89 1.40
N GLY A 321 -27.09 -10.87 1.89
CA GLY A 321 -28.15 -10.69 2.88
C GLY A 321 -27.67 -10.22 4.27
N LEU A 322 -26.38 -10.38 4.61
CA LEU A 322 -25.80 -9.75 5.82
C LEU A 322 -25.53 -8.26 5.62
N CYS A 323 -25.37 -7.81 4.37
CA CYS A 323 -25.07 -6.43 4.06
C CYS A 323 -26.32 -5.62 3.74
N TYR A 324 -27.27 -6.21 3.00
CA TYR A 324 -28.45 -5.53 2.46
C TYR A 324 -29.74 -6.21 2.93
N GLU A 325 -30.73 -5.40 3.28
CA GLU A 325 -32.11 -5.82 3.46
C GLU A 325 -32.80 -6.03 2.08
N GLU A 326 -33.97 -6.67 2.08
CA GLU A 326 -34.77 -6.91 0.86
C GLU A 326 -35.16 -5.61 0.14
N ASP A 327 -35.35 -4.51 0.88
CA ASP A 327 -35.65 -3.19 0.33
C ASP A 327 -34.41 -2.46 -0.26
N GLY A 328 -33.23 -3.08 -0.14
CA GLY A 328 -31.96 -2.58 -0.65
C GLY A 328 -31.24 -1.58 0.26
N LYS A 329 -31.73 -1.32 1.48
CA LYS A 329 -30.98 -0.60 2.53
C LYS A 329 -29.93 -1.49 3.18
N PHE A 330 -29.04 -0.88 3.97
CA PHE A 330 -28.11 -1.64 4.78
C PHE A 330 -28.80 -2.29 5.97
N HIS A 331 -28.37 -3.51 6.27
CA HIS A 331 -28.68 -4.18 7.52
C HIS A 331 -28.04 -3.44 8.71
N GLN A 332 -28.59 -3.66 9.90
CA GLN A 332 -27.98 -3.21 11.16
C GLN A 332 -26.56 -3.77 11.31
N GLU A 333 -25.69 -3.01 11.96
CA GLU A 333 -24.33 -3.44 12.30
C GLU A 333 -24.32 -4.74 13.10
N ILE A 334 -23.48 -5.67 12.66
CA ILE A 334 -23.28 -6.98 13.27
C ILE A 334 -21.94 -6.96 13.97
N GLU A 335 -21.94 -7.20 15.27
CA GLU A 335 -20.70 -7.33 16.04
C GLU A 335 -20.28 -8.80 16.10
N GLU A 336 -19.10 -9.09 15.57
CA GLU A 336 -18.55 -10.43 15.55
C GLU A 336 -17.54 -10.59 16.69
N ASP A 337 -17.92 -11.37 17.71
CA ASP A 337 -17.05 -11.63 18.87
C ASP A 337 -15.85 -12.51 18.48
N MET A 338 -14.67 -11.92 18.66
CA MET A 338 -13.36 -12.53 18.41
C MET A 338 -12.50 -12.59 19.68
N SER A 339 -13.06 -12.26 20.86
CA SER A 339 -12.33 -12.17 22.14
C SER A 339 -11.66 -13.49 22.54
N TRP A 340 -12.25 -14.62 22.14
CA TRP A 340 -11.71 -15.96 22.36
C TRP A 340 -10.35 -16.19 21.67
N LEU A 341 -10.04 -15.42 20.61
CA LEU A 341 -8.78 -15.51 19.87
C LEU A 341 -7.67 -14.63 20.48
N TYR A 342 -8.01 -13.66 21.33
CA TYR A 342 -7.07 -12.65 21.86
C TYR A 342 -5.84 -13.25 22.54
N LYS A 343 -6.00 -14.33 23.31
CA LYS A 343 -4.85 -15.01 23.94
C LYS A 343 -3.85 -15.53 22.91
N THR A 344 -4.33 -16.02 21.77
CA THR A 344 -3.47 -16.46 20.66
C THR A 344 -2.78 -15.28 20.00
N VAL A 345 -3.51 -14.20 19.72
CA VAL A 345 -2.96 -12.97 19.11
C VAL A 345 -1.84 -12.38 19.99
N VAL A 346 -2.12 -12.21 21.29
CA VAL A 346 -1.15 -11.66 22.24
C VAL A 346 0.09 -12.53 22.33
N LYS A 347 -0.08 -13.86 22.39
CA LYS A 347 1.06 -14.78 22.39
C LYS A 347 1.92 -14.62 21.14
N TRP A 348 1.32 -14.66 19.96
CA TRP A 348 2.06 -14.51 18.69
C TRP A 348 2.80 -13.16 18.62
N CYS A 349 2.14 -12.05 18.98
CA CYS A 349 2.79 -10.75 19.04
C CYS A 349 3.93 -10.68 20.08
N ASN A 350 3.79 -11.36 21.22
CA ASN A 350 4.85 -11.42 22.23
C ASN A 350 6.06 -12.21 21.72
N ASP A 351 5.84 -13.31 20.99
CA ASP A 351 6.91 -14.10 20.38
C ASP A 351 7.67 -13.26 19.35
N CYS A 352 6.97 -12.50 18.50
CA CYS A 352 7.59 -11.53 17.60
C CYS A 352 8.36 -10.43 18.37
N ARG A 353 7.79 -9.90 19.46
CA ARG A 353 8.47 -8.88 20.28
C ARG A 353 9.76 -9.39 20.89
N GLN A 354 9.81 -10.65 21.32
CA GLN A 354 11.05 -11.25 21.83
C GLN A 354 12.13 -11.30 20.74
N GLN A 355 11.76 -11.61 19.50
CA GLN A 355 12.70 -11.59 18.38
C GLN A 355 13.15 -10.16 18.02
N VAL A 356 12.25 -9.18 18.08
CA VAL A 356 12.62 -7.76 17.94
C VAL A 356 13.65 -7.36 18.98
N VAL A 357 13.46 -7.72 20.25
CA VAL A 357 14.44 -7.41 21.32
C VAL A 357 15.79 -8.11 21.08
N LYS A 358 15.79 -9.32 20.50
CA LYS A 358 17.02 -10.05 20.15
C LYS A 358 17.77 -9.43 18.97
N THR A 359 17.05 -9.00 17.94
CA THR A 359 17.62 -8.55 16.65
C THR A 359 17.77 -7.04 16.56
N MET A 360 17.06 -6.30 17.40
CA MET A 360 16.86 -4.84 17.33
C MET A 360 16.37 -4.35 15.96
N SER A 361 15.69 -5.22 15.18
CA SER A 361 15.17 -4.86 13.87
C SER A 361 13.95 -3.94 13.98
N LYS A 362 14.07 -2.72 13.45
CA LYS A 362 12.97 -1.75 13.39
C LYS A 362 11.90 -2.18 12.40
N SER A 363 12.31 -2.75 11.27
CA SER A 363 11.38 -3.29 10.27
C SER A 363 10.54 -4.41 10.87
N MET A 364 11.14 -5.32 11.63
CA MET A 364 10.41 -6.34 12.36
C MET A 364 9.43 -5.71 13.36
N ASP A 365 9.87 -4.77 14.20
CA ASP A 365 9.03 -4.14 15.23
C ASP A 365 7.77 -3.49 14.66
N VAL A 366 7.89 -2.89 13.48
CA VAL A 366 6.76 -2.25 12.81
C VAL A 366 5.89 -3.27 12.08
N PHE A 367 6.49 -4.21 11.35
CA PHE A 367 5.76 -5.09 10.44
C PHE A 367 4.91 -6.14 11.16
N TYR A 368 5.36 -6.71 12.30
CA TYR A 368 4.57 -7.74 12.99
C TYR A 368 3.23 -7.19 13.50
N LYS A 369 3.22 -5.94 13.98
CA LYS A 369 2.03 -5.29 14.55
C LYS A 369 0.90 -5.24 13.52
N ARG A 370 1.22 -4.82 12.30
CA ARG A 370 0.23 -4.73 11.21
C ARG A 370 -0.05 -6.05 10.52
N SER A 371 0.93 -6.95 10.45
CA SER A 371 0.73 -8.33 9.99
C SER A 371 -0.35 -9.04 10.81
N SER A 372 -0.31 -8.86 12.14
CA SER A 372 -1.32 -9.40 13.05
C SER A 372 -2.72 -8.83 12.81
N VAL A 373 -2.85 -7.53 12.54
CA VAL A 373 -4.16 -6.90 12.24
C VAL A 373 -4.78 -7.49 10.97
N SER A 374 -4.00 -7.55 9.89
CA SER A 374 -4.46 -8.13 8.62
C SER A 374 -4.82 -9.62 8.76
N ALA A 375 -4.01 -10.41 9.49
CA ALA A 375 -4.32 -11.81 9.79
C ALA A 375 -5.58 -11.97 10.63
N PHE A 376 -5.80 -11.08 11.61
CA PHE A 376 -6.99 -11.08 12.44
C PHE A 376 -8.26 -10.76 11.64
N ARG A 377 -8.19 -9.80 10.71
CA ARG A 377 -9.30 -9.50 9.78
C ARG A 377 -9.65 -10.69 8.88
N ILE A 378 -8.65 -11.42 8.37
CA ILE A 378 -8.87 -12.67 7.61
C ILE A 378 -9.51 -13.73 8.51
N ALA A 379 -9.04 -13.89 9.75
CA ALA A 379 -9.59 -14.85 10.70
C ALA A 379 -11.06 -14.54 11.07
N ALA A 380 -11.40 -13.27 11.27
CA ALA A 380 -12.78 -12.84 11.50
C ALA A 380 -13.68 -13.13 10.29
N LEU A 381 -13.21 -12.81 9.07
CA LEU A 381 -13.92 -13.13 7.84
C LEU A 381 -14.20 -14.64 7.75
N MET A 382 -13.21 -15.48 8.07
CA MET A 382 -13.36 -16.92 8.09
C MET A 382 -14.41 -17.38 9.12
N GLN A 383 -14.45 -16.78 10.32
CA GLN A 383 -15.47 -17.07 11.33
C GLN A 383 -16.88 -16.79 10.80
N VAL A 384 -17.08 -15.63 10.16
CA VAL A 384 -18.37 -15.26 9.55
C VAL A 384 -18.77 -16.24 8.46
N LEU A 385 -17.84 -16.61 7.57
CA LEU A 385 -18.11 -17.59 6.51
C LEU A 385 -18.53 -18.96 7.07
N TYR A 386 -17.87 -19.45 8.12
CA TYR A 386 -18.28 -20.72 8.75
C TYR A 386 -19.67 -20.63 9.38
N LYS A 387 -20.01 -19.51 10.02
CA LYS A 387 -21.35 -19.27 10.59
C LYS A 387 -22.43 -19.24 9.50
N VAL A 388 -22.16 -18.57 8.39
CA VAL A 388 -23.05 -18.50 7.21
C VAL A 388 -23.25 -19.88 6.55
N GLU A 389 -22.19 -20.66 6.47
CA GLU A 389 -22.25 -22.02 5.95
C GLU A 389 -23.04 -22.96 6.89
N GLY A 390 -22.87 -22.82 8.21
CA GLY A 390 -23.67 -23.55 9.21
C GLY A 390 -23.36 -25.05 9.32
N LYS A 391 -22.23 -25.53 8.77
CA LYS A 391 -21.86 -26.97 8.74
C LYS A 391 -20.90 -27.42 9.86
N LYS A 392 -20.28 -26.50 10.60
CA LYS A 392 -19.26 -26.82 11.62
C LYS A 392 -19.68 -26.36 13.01
N SER A 393 -19.29 -27.11 14.03
CA SER A 393 -19.52 -26.72 15.43
C SER A 393 -18.64 -25.52 15.83
N GLU A 394 -19.07 -24.75 16.83
CA GLU A 394 -18.31 -23.60 17.31
C GLU A 394 -16.87 -23.96 17.73
N LYS A 395 -16.67 -25.13 18.36
CA LYS A 395 -15.34 -25.62 18.76
C LYS A 395 -14.43 -25.85 17.55
N GLU A 396 -14.97 -26.42 16.48
CA GLU A 396 -14.23 -26.66 15.23
C GLU A 396 -13.92 -25.35 14.51
N ILE A 397 -14.88 -24.43 14.44
CA ILE A 397 -14.70 -23.09 13.87
C ILE A 397 -13.55 -22.38 14.58
N ARG A 398 -13.59 -22.31 15.93
CA ARG A 398 -12.55 -21.66 16.72
C ARG A 398 -11.16 -22.29 16.50
N LYS A 399 -11.08 -23.61 16.32
CA LYS A 399 -9.81 -24.30 15.99
C LYS A 399 -9.28 -23.87 14.62
N LEU A 400 -10.11 -23.91 13.59
CA LEU A 400 -9.73 -23.59 12.22
C LEU A 400 -9.37 -22.10 12.07
N VAL A 401 -10.19 -21.21 12.62
CA VAL A 401 -9.96 -19.77 12.63
C VAL A 401 -8.65 -19.41 13.34
N ARG A 402 -8.34 -20.06 14.47
CA ARG A 402 -7.05 -19.88 15.16
C ARG A 402 -5.87 -20.27 14.27
N GLN A 403 -5.96 -21.41 13.59
CA GLN A 403 -4.90 -21.87 12.70
C GLN A 403 -4.74 -20.95 11.48
N THR A 404 -5.85 -20.46 10.91
CA THR A 404 -5.81 -19.47 9.83
C THR A 404 -5.15 -18.17 10.27
N TYR A 405 -5.46 -17.67 11.47
CA TYR A 405 -4.78 -16.48 12.03
C TYR A 405 -3.26 -16.67 12.07
N LEU A 406 -2.78 -17.75 12.69
CA LEU A 406 -1.35 -18.02 12.81
C LEU A 406 -0.67 -18.16 11.45
N ALA A 407 -1.26 -18.95 10.55
CA ALA A 407 -0.72 -19.19 9.22
C ALA A 407 -0.66 -17.91 8.35
N CYS A 408 -1.65 -17.02 8.48
CA CYS A 408 -1.64 -15.73 7.80
C CYS A 408 -0.66 -14.76 8.45
N ALA A 409 -0.62 -14.66 9.78
CA ALA A 409 0.26 -13.72 10.49
C ALA A 409 1.73 -13.96 10.14
N ASP A 410 2.15 -15.23 10.14
CA ASP A 410 3.51 -15.62 9.77
C ASP A 410 3.85 -15.22 8.32
N ARG A 411 2.98 -15.56 7.36
CA ARG A 411 3.23 -15.31 5.93
C ARG A 411 3.21 -13.83 5.57
N ILE A 412 2.28 -13.06 6.15
CA ILE A 412 2.25 -11.61 5.94
C ILE A 412 3.55 -11.00 6.44
N LEU A 413 3.97 -11.35 7.66
CA LEU A 413 5.21 -10.83 8.24
C LEU A 413 6.45 -11.23 7.42
N GLN A 414 6.57 -12.51 7.08
CA GLN A 414 7.69 -13.01 6.28
C GLN A 414 7.78 -12.32 4.92
N ASN A 415 6.67 -12.21 4.19
CA ASN A 415 6.65 -11.56 2.88
C ASN A 415 7.02 -10.06 2.97
N MET A 416 6.54 -9.37 4.01
CA MET A 416 6.90 -7.97 4.25
C MET A 416 8.38 -7.79 4.56
N LEU A 417 8.93 -8.62 5.46
CA LEU A 417 10.34 -8.57 5.84
C LEU A 417 11.24 -8.87 4.65
N GLN A 418 10.95 -9.92 3.90
CA GLN A 418 11.72 -10.30 2.71
C GLN A 418 11.69 -9.20 1.65
N ARG A 419 10.53 -8.56 1.43
CA ARG A 419 10.40 -7.57 0.35
C ARG A 419 10.90 -6.18 0.71
N TRP A 420 10.60 -5.73 1.93
CA TRP A 420 10.76 -4.33 2.33
C TRP A 420 11.61 -4.13 3.59
N GLY A 421 11.96 -5.20 4.32
CA GLY A 421 12.69 -5.10 5.59
C GLY A 421 13.99 -4.32 5.45
N LYS A 422 14.86 -4.72 4.52
CA LYS A 422 16.14 -4.04 4.27
C LYS A 422 15.97 -2.57 3.89
N ALA A 423 15.01 -2.26 3.02
CA ALA A 423 14.76 -0.88 2.60
C ALA A 423 14.23 -0.03 3.78
N PHE A 424 13.36 -0.60 4.61
CA PHE A 424 12.83 0.07 5.79
C PHE A 424 13.92 0.38 6.83
N GLU A 425 14.85 -0.55 7.08
CA GLU A 425 15.99 -0.31 7.98
C GLU A 425 16.87 0.84 7.48
N GLN A 426 17.18 0.86 6.18
CA GLN A 426 17.97 1.93 5.56
C GLN A 426 17.30 3.30 5.72
N ILE A 427 16.01 3.39 5.40
CA ILE A 427 15.23 4.63 5.55
C ILE A 427 15.19 5.07 7.02
N SER A 428 15.01 4.13 7.93
CA SER A 428 14.95 4.41 9.38
C SER A 428 16.28 4.90 9.94
N ALA A 429 17.40 4.41 9.40
CA ALA A 429 18.74 4.88 9.77
C ALA A 429 19.02 6.30 9.26
N GLU A 430 18.56 6.63 8.04
CA GLU A 430 18.69 7.99 7.50
C GLU A 430 17.87 9.04 8.28
N GLY A 431 16.72 8.64 8.85
CA GLY A 431 15.85 9.51 9.63
C GLY A 431 16.36 9.83 11.05
N GLU A 432 17.27 9.02 11.58
CA GLU A 432 18.02 9.32 12.81
C GLU A 432 19.13 10.33 12.47
N GLY A 433 18.73 11.56 12.13
CA GLY A 433 19.67 12.62 11.84
C GLY A 433 20.71 12.75 12.95
N GLU A 434 21.98 12.95 12.57
CA GLU A 434 23.01 13.20 13.56
C GLU A 434 22.63 14.43 14.40
N PRO A 435 22.85 14.41 15.72
CA PRO A 435 22.63 15.59 16.55
C PRO A 435 23.40 16.77 15.95
N TYR A 436 22.68 17.86 15.64
CA TYR A 436 23.29 19.06 15.10
C TYR A 436 24.21 19.67 16.16
N HIS A 437 25.52 19.50 15.98
CA HIS A 437 26.53 20.10 16.83
C HIS A 437 26.98 21.44 16.25
N THR A 438 26.69 22.55 16.94
CA THR A 438 27.31 23.84 16.63
C THR A 438 28.77 23.83 17.09
N VAL A 439 29.71 23.94 16.16
CA VAL A 439 31.14 24.04 16.47
C VAL A 439 31.50 25.50 16.76
N ASP A 440 32.18 25.76 17.88
CA ASP A 440 32.72 27.09 18.20
C ASP A 440 33.98 27.37 17.38
N TYR A 441 33.77 27.73 16.13
CA TYR A 441 34.84 28.11 15.21
C TYR A 441 35.61 29.36 15.66
N PHE A 442 35.04 30.22 16.51
CA PHE A 442 35.75 31.40 16.99
C PHE A 442 36.90 31.03 17.92
N SER A 443 36.70 30.00 18.75
CA SER A 443 37.74 29.50 19.65
C SER A 443 38.90 28.80 18.94
N GLU A 444 38.66 28.21 17.77
CA GLU A 444 39.69 27.57 16.92
C GLU A 444 40.61 28.58 16.21
N LEU A 445 40.20 29.85 16.08
CA LEU A 445 41.01 30.86 15.41
C LEU A 445 42.22 31.27 16.26
N PRO A 446 43.39 31.54 15.65
CA PRO A 446 44.53 32.13 16.34
C PRO A 446 44.17 33.45 17.03
N GLN A 447 44.94 33.85 18.05
CA GLN A 447 44.75 35.13 18.74
C GLN A 447 44.82 36.34 17.79
N GLU A 448 45.67 36.25 16.77
CA GLU A 448 45.83 37.21 15.69
C GLU A 448 45.70 36.47 14.35
N PHE A 449 44.80 36.93 13.49
CA PHE A 449 44.59 36.33 12.17
C PHE A 449 44.30 37.40 11.11
N SER A 450 44.52 37.06 9.83
CA SER A 450 44.19 37.93 8.71
C SER A 450 42.81 37.60 8.11
N TYR A 451 42.24 38.53 7.35
CA TYR A 451 41.01 38.27 6.59
C TYR A 451 41.17 37.09 5.61
N GLN A 452 42.32 36.98 4.94
CA GLN A 452 42.61 35.88 4.03
C GLN A 452 42.65 34.54 4.75
N PHE A 453 43.27 34.49 5.94
CA PHE A 453 43.26 33.29 6.78
C PHE A 453 41.84 32.88 7.17
N LEU A 454 40.99 33.84 7.55
CA LEU A 454 39.61 33.54 7.91
C LEU A 454 38.81 33.03 6.70
N GLU A 455 39.01 33.59 5.51
CA GLU A 455 38.34 33.10 4.28
C GLU A 455 38.75 31.67 3.93
N GLU A 456 40.03 31.33 4.06
CA GLU A 456 40.53 29.97 3.87
C GLU A 456 40.01 29.01 4.94
N PHE A 457 39.99 29.43 6.20
CA PHE A 457 39.46 28.65 7.32
C PHE A 457 37.97 28.33 7.12
N LEU A 458 37.16 29.32 6.72
CA LEU A 458 35.73 29.10 6.46
C LEU A 458 35.51 28.19 5.25
N LYS A 459 36.35 28.30 4.21
CA LYS A 459 36.31 27.40 3.05
C LYS A 459 36.67 25.96 3.42
N GLN A 460 37.66 25.75 4.28
CA GLN A 460 38.04 24.43 4.77
C GLN A 460 36.95 23.79 5.64
N LYS A 461 36.20 24.60 6.40
CA LYS A 461 35.06 24.16 7.22
C LYS A 461 33.72 24.15 6.47
N GLU A 462 33.74 24.34 5.15
CA GLU A 462 32.56 24.38 4.25
C GLU A 462 31.49 25.42 4.63
N LEU A 463 31.88 26.48 5.34
CA LEU A 463 30.98 27.57 5.73
C LEU A 463 30.82 28.58 4.59
N LYS A 464 29.56 28.84 4.20
CA LYS A 464 29.21 29.80 3.14
C LYS A 464 29.12 31.25 3.62
N THR A 465 29.29 31.50 4.92
CA THR A 465 29.19 32.84 5.50
C THR A 465 30.41 33.68 5.11
N PRO A 466 30.23 34.89 4.55
CA PRO A 466 31.36 35.75 4.21
C PRO A 466 32.17 36.18 5.45
N ALA A 467 33.50 36.12 5.37
CA ALA A 467 34.41 36.50 6.47
C ALA A 467 34.14 37.92 7.00
N ARG A 468 33.80 38.86 6.11
CA ARG A 468 33.41 40.23 6.46
C ARG A 468 32.21 40.30 7.40
N ASN A 469 31.22 39.43 7.20
CA ASN A 469 30.01 39.40 8.04
C ASN A 469 30.33 38.84 9.43
N MET A 470 31.17 37.81 9.51
CA MET A 470 31.63 37.25 10.78
C MET A 470 32.46 38.24 11.58
N VAL A 471 33.44 38.91 10.96
CA VAL A 471 34.26 39.94 11.63
C VAL A 471 33.42 41.14 12.06
N CYS A 472 32.47 41.58 11.22
CA CYS A 472 31.54 42.67 11.57
C CYS A 472 30.72 42.33 12.82
N ASN A 473 30.15 41.11 12.85
CA ASN A 473 29.38 40.63 14.00
C ASN A 473 30.26 40.47 15.24
N TRP A 474 31.44 39.84 15.14
CA TRP A 474 32.35 39.69 16.28
C TRP A 474 32.86 41.02 16.84
N ARG A 475 33.06 42.04 15.99
CA ARG A 475 33.33 43.41 16.44
C ARG A 475 32.13 44.03 17.15
N ARG A 476 30.92 43.86 16.61
CA ARG A 476 29.67 44.36 17.23
C ARG A 476 29.44 43.76 18.62
N TRP A 477 29.74 42.48 18.79
CA TRP A 477 29.65 41.77 20.07
C TRP A 477 30.88 41.97 20.97
N GLY A 478 31.86 42.76 20.52
CA GLY A 478 33.02 43.15 21.32
C GLY A 478 34.09 42.07 21.48
N TRP A 479 34.05 40.99 20.70
CA TRP A 479 34.98 39.86 20.76
C TRP A 479 36.32 40.12 20.06
N LEU A 480 36.38 41.15 19.22
CA LEU A 480 37.59 41.58 18.52
C LEU A 480 38.05 42.96 19.02
N GLU A 481 39.36 43.20 18.96
CA GLU A 481 39.95 44.50 19.28
C GLU A 481 39.68 45.53 18.18
N LYS A 482 39.73 46.81 18.54
CA LYS A 482 39.65 47.90 17.56
C LYS A 482 40.98 47.98 16.82
N PRO A 483 40.98 48.06 15.48
CA PRO A 483 42.23 48.17 14.71
C PRO A 483 43.00 49.44 15.11
N ALA A 484 44.31 49.32 15.28
CA ALA A 484 45.21 50.46 15.43
C ALA A 484 45.32 51.23 14.10
N LYS A 485 45.56 52.55 14.15
CA LYS A 485 45.71 53.38 12.95
C LYS A 485 46.85 52.84 12.07
N GLY A 486 46.52 52.27 10.91
CA GLY A 486 47.46 51.76 9.91
C GLY A 486 47.51 50.24 9.74
N GLU A 487 46.79 49.45 10.56
CA GLU A 487 46.80 47.98 10.51
C GLU A 487 45.44 47.36 10.14
N ASP A 488 44.85 47.80 9.03
CA ASP A 488 43.50 47.34 8.62
C ASP A 488 43.43 45.86 8.17
N ARG A 489 44.57 45.17 8.05
CA ARG A 489 44.67 43.79 7.52
C ARG A 489 44.73 42.71 8.60
N LYS A 490 44.93 43.08 9.87
CA LYS A 490 45.07 42.15 11.00
C LYS A 490 43.85 42.24 11.92
N VAL A 491 43.37 41.08 12.37
CA VAL A 491 42.21 40.94 13.26
C VAL A 491 42.69 40.28 14.54
N LEU A 492 42.48 40.96 15.66
CA LEU A 492 42.92 40.52 16.99
C LEU A 492 41.71 40.11 17.82
N ARG A 493 41.73 38.88 18.34
CA ARG A 493 40.74 38.41 19.33
C ARG A 493 40.99 39.12 20.65
N LYS A 494 39.92 39.50 21.35
CA LYS A 494 40.05 39.89 22.75
C LYS A 494 40.18 38.65 23.61
N THR A 495 41.21 38.61 24.46
CA THR A 495 41.32 37.61 25.52
C THR A 495 40.19 37.87 26.51
N GLN A 496 39.20 36.98 26.59
CA GLN A 496 38.22 37.05 27.67
C GLN A 496 38.98 36.84 29.00
N GLN A 497 38.99 37.84 29.88
CA GLN A 497 39.19 37.56 31.31
C GLN A 497 38.06 36.60 31.71
N LYS A 498 38.40 35.49 32.39
CA LYS A 498 37.41 34.59 33.00
C LYS A 498 36.54 35.40 33.97
N GLY A 499 35.44 35.93 33.46
CA GLY A 499 34.35 36.53 34.19
C GLY A 499 33.15 35.60 34.03
N THR A 500 32.67 35.11 35.17
CA THR A 500 31.39 34.43 35.40
C THR A 500 30.33 34.69 34.34
N ILE A 501 29.73 33.60 33.85
CA ILE A 501 28.46 33.58 33.12
C ILE A 501 27.46 34.41 33.94
N GLY A 502 27.19 35.63 33.49
CA GLY A 502 26.14 36.48 34.03
C GLY A 502 24.84 36.12 33.33
N ASP A 503 23.85 35.76 34.14
CA ASP A 503 22.47 35.51 33.73
C ASP A 503 21.97 36.56 32.74
N GLY A 504 21.25 36.07 31.73
CA GLY A 504 20.61 36.88 30.71
C GLY A 504 19.69 37.91 31.35
N ASN A 505 20.02 39.18 31.13
CA ASN A 505 19.12 40.28 31.41
C ASN A 505 18.04 40.26 30.30
N ILE A 506 16.95 39.55 30.57
CA ILE A 506 15.70 39.65 29.81
C ILE A 506 15.20 41.08 29.99
N LYS A 507 15.38 41.92 28.97
CA LYS A 507 14.55 43.11 28.82
C LYS A 507 13.13 42.64 28.52
N LYS A 508 12.25 42.78 29.51
CA LYS A 508 10.82 42.94 29.27
C LYS A 508 10.64 44.33 28.65
N ASP A 509 10.31 44.36 27.37
CA ASP A 509 9.66 45.53 26.80
C ASP A 509 8.18 45.47 27.16
N ASN A 510 7.67 46.58 27.69
CA ASN A 510 6.25 46.89 27.81
C ASN A 510 5.67 47.22 26.44
#